data_AF-A0A1G2F4P5-F1
#
_entry.id   AF-A0A1G2F4P5-F1
#
_cell.length_a   1.000
_cell.length_b   1.000
_cell.length_c   1.000
_cell.angle_alpha   90.00
_cell.angle_beta   90.00
_cell.angle_gamma   90.00
#
_symmetry.space_group_name_H-M   'P 1'
#
loop_
_entity.id
_entity.type
_entity.pdbx_description
1 polymer ?
#
loop_
_entity_poly.entity_id
_entity_poly.type
_entity_poly.pdbx_seq_one_letter_code
_entity_poly.pdbx_strand_id
1 'polypeptide(L)'
;MTEEISGYKAVKRLAVERPDWLPIVQECLNLSKEIKGDFAGTWVFKRVQKKGLRFSNLRLLVSFGILRKEGTSRAGRRAYYSMVNLEGVEQALNELTK
;
A
#
# COMPACT_ATOMS: atom_id res chain seq x y z
N MET A 1 17.47 18.05 -1.63
CA MET A 1 17.49 16.57 -1.61
C MET A 1 16.16 16.11 -1.06
N THR A 2 15.24 15.66 -1.91
CA THR A 2 14.05 14.94 -1.45
C THR A 2 14.55 13.67 -0.79
N GLU A 3 14.43 13.55 0.53
CA GLU A 3 14.65 12.29 1.22
C GLU A 3 13.79 11.23 0.52
N GLU A 4 14.45 10.23 -0.07
CA GLU A 4 13.75 9.04 -0.53
C GLU A 4 13.08 8.42 0.70
N ILE A 5 11.75 8.54 0.77
CA ILE A 5 10.97 7.90 1.83
C ILE A 5 11.23 6.40 1.72
N SER A 6 11.94 5.86 2.71
CA SER A 6 12.22 4.43 2.78
C SER A 6 10.94 3.67 3.08
N GLY A 7 10.43 2.95 2.07
CA GLY A 7 9.25 2.09 2.21
C GLY A 7 9.42 1.06 3.34
N TYR A 8 10.65 0.59 3.54
CA TYR A 8 11.03 -0.26 4.66
C TYR A 8 10.71 0.37 6.02
N LYS A 9 11.25 1.58 6.29
CA LYS A 9 11.01 2.29 7.56
C LYS A 9 9.54 2.60 7.77
N ALA A 10 8.84 2.99 6.69
CA ALA A 10 7.41 3.29 6.73
C ALA A 10 6.58 2.06 7.14
N VAL A 11 6.85 0.88 6.58
CA VAL A 11 6.16 -0.37 6.94
C VAL A 11 6.50 -0.79 8.37
N LYS A 12 7.76 -0.70 8.80
CA LYS A 12 8.14 -1.02 10.19
C LYS A 12 7.43 -0.11 11.19
N ARG A 13 7.30 1.18 10.88
CA ARG A 13 6.52 2.12 11.69
C ARG A 13 5.03 1.75 11.71
N LEU A 14 4.45 1.44 10.55
CA LEU A 14 3.05 0.99 10.45
C LEU A 14 2.81 -0.29 11.28
N ALA A 15 3.75 -1.23 11.27
CA ALA A 15 3.63 -2.47 12.04
C ALA A 15 3.50 -2.23 13.56
N VAL A 16 4.15 -1.19 14.07
CA VAL A 16 4.06 -0.79 15.48
C VAL A 16 2.76 -0.05 15.76
N GLU A 17 2.41 0.93 14.93
CA GLU A 17 1.27 1.82 15.19
C GLU A 17 -0.08 1.20 14.82
N ARG A 18 -0.13 0.41 13.74
CA ARG A 18 -1.33 -0.11 13.07
C ARG A 18 -1.09 -1.50 12.46
N PRO A 19 -0.74 -2.52 13.27
CA PRO A 19 -0.43 -3.87 12.77
C PRO A 19 -1.57 -4.52 11.97
N ASP A 20 -2.83 -4.14 12.26
CA ASP A 20 -4.03 -4.58 11.53
C ASP A 20 -4.01 -4.20 10.04
N TRP A 21 -3.15 -3.26 9.63
CA TRP A 21 -3.00 -2.84 8.24
C TRP A 21 -1.96 -3.63 7.45
N LEU A 22 -1.12 -4.46 8.08
CA LEU A 22 -0.09 -5.22 7.36
C LEU A 22 -0.66 -6.11 6.24
N PRO A 23 -1.78 -6.83 6.43
CA PRO A 23 -2.40 -7.58 5.33
C PRO A 23 -2.86 -6.70 4.16
N ILE A 24 -3.23 -5.44 4.42
CA ILE A 24 -3.63 -4.49 3.37
C ILE A 24 -2.41 -4.02 2.58
N VAL A 25 -1.28 -3.77 3.27
CA VAL A 25 0.00 -3.45 2.60
C VAL A 25 0.43 -4.61 1.72
N GLN A 26 0.31 -5.86 2.20
CA GLN A 26 0.63 -7.04 1.42
C GLN A 26 -0.20 -7.12 0.12
N GLU A 27 -1.51 -6.84 0.19
CA GLU A 27 -2.35 -6.82 -1.01
C GLU A 27 -1.98 -5.70 -1.98
N CYS A 28 -1.56 -4.54 -1.48
CA CYS A 28 -1.04 -3.47 -2.32
C CYS A 28 0.26 -3.87 -3.02
N LEU A 29 1.19 -4.52 -2.30
CA LEU A 29 2.44 -5.02 -2.86
C LEU A 29 2.19 -6.07 -3.95
N ASN A 30 1.34 -7.06 -3.66
CA ASN A 30 0.99 -8.12 -4.61
C ASN A 30 0.42 -7.52 -5.91
N LEU A 31 -0.54 -6.59 -5.78
CA LEU A 31 -1.16 -5.94 -6.92
C LEU A 31 -0.17 -5.08 -7.72
N SER A 32 0.72 -4.37 -7.03
CA SER A 32 1.78 -3.57 -7.67
C SER A 32 2.72 -4.44 -8.50
N LYS A 33 3.08 -5.63 -8.00
CA LYS A 33 3.94 -6.59 -8.72
C LYS A 33 3.26 -7.22 -9.93
N GLU A 34 1.97 -7.57 -9.80
CA GLU A 34 1.19 -8.15 -10.89
C GLU A 34 0.97 -7.18 -12.05
N ILE A 35 0.67 -5.92 -11.74
CA ILE A 35 0.33 -4.90 -12.74
C ILE A 35 1.59 -4.20 -13.29
N LYS A 36 2.70 -4.21 -12.53
CA LYS A 36 3.94 -3.47 -12.85
C LYS A 36 3.67 -1.98 -13.07
N GLY A 37 2.84 -1.37 -12.21
CA GLY A 37 2.41 0.01 -12.33
C GLY A 37 1.47 0.46 -11.21
N ASP A 38 0.77 1.57 -11.43
CA ASP A 38 -0.24 2.08 -10.52
C ASP A 38 -1.49 1.19 -10.52
N PHE A 39 -2.20 1.19 -9.40
CA PHE A 39 -3.37 0.36 -9.20
C PHE A 39 -4.52 1.13 -8.56
N ALA A 40 -5.73 0.70 -8.86
CA ALA A 40 -6.91 1.30 -8.27
C ALA A 40 -7.13 0.83 -6.82
N GLY A 41 -7.46 1.75 -5.92
CA GLY A 41 -7.81 1.38 -4.54
C GLY A 41 -9.01 0.42 -4.44
N THR A 42 -9.95 0.50 -5.40
CA THR A 42 -11.08 -0.43 -5.50
C THR A 42 -10.67 -1.88 -5.78
N TRP A 43 -9.51 -2.10 -6.41
CA TRP A 43 -9.00 -3.45 -6.66
C TRP A 43 -8.44 -4.07 -5.38
N VAL A 44 -7.68 -3.30 -4.58
CA VAL A 44 -7.23 -3.71 -3.25
C VAL A 44 -8.43 -4.02 -2.34
N PHE A 45 -9.45 -3.16 -2.34
CA PHE A 45 -10.66 -3.38 -1.56
C PHE A 45 -11.30 -4.75 -1.83
N LYS A 46 -11.47 -5.12 -3.11
CA LYS A 46 -12.03 -6.42 -3.50
C LYS A 46 -11.17 -7.60 -3.02
N ARG A 47 -9.84 -7.48 -3.04
CA ARG A 47 -8.94 -8.55 -2.57
C ARG A 47 -9.00 -8.72 -1.06
N VAL A 48 -8.92 -7.62 -0.33
CA VAL A 48 -8.97 -7.60 1.13
C VAL A 48 -10.34 -8.11 1.63
N GLN A 49 -11.43 -7.72 0.98
CA GLN A 49 -12.78 -8.18 1.31
C GLN A 49 -12.93 -9.71 1.15
N LYS A 50 -12.34 -10.32 0.11
CA LYS A 50 -12.34 -11.79 -0.06
C LYS A 50 -11.62 -12.53 1.07
N LYS A 51 -10.73 -11.85 1.79
CA LYS A 51 -10.00 -12.38 2.96
C LYS A 51 -10.71 -12.08 4.29
N GLY A 52 -11.95 -11.59 4.25
CA GLY A 52 -12.72 -11.24 5.45
C GLY A 52 -12.27 -9.94 6.15
N LEU A 53 -11.33 -9.21 5.55
CA LEU A 53 -10.78 -7.97 6.09
C LEU A 53 -11.52 -6.74 5.54
N ARG A 54 -11.45 -5.62 6.25
CA ARG A 54 -12.12 -4.37 5.86
C ARG A 54 -11.22 -3.16 6.10
N PHE A 55 -11.31 -2.17 5.21
CA PHE A 55 -10.73 -0.84 5.39
C PHE A 55 -11.57 0.19 4.64
N SER A 56 -11.47 1.47 5.03
CA SER A 56 -12.28 2.54 4.44
C SER A 56 -11.66 3.14 3.18
N ASN A 57 -10.36 3.44 3.21
CA ASN A 57 -9.60 3.98 2.09
C ASN A 57 -8.09 3.79 2.31
N LEU A 58 -7.27 4.05 1.29
CA LEU A 58 -5.81 3.89 1.37
C LEU A 58 -5.05 5.13 1.86
N ARG A 59 -5.75 6.19 2.33
CA ARG A 59 -5.09 7.44 2.75
C ARG A 59 -4.16 7.23 3.94
N LEU A 60 -4.45 6.25 4.80
CA LEU A 60 -3.54 5.90 5.89
C LEU A 60 -2.16 5.49 5.33
N LEU A 61 -2.13 4.57 4.36
CA LEU A 61 -0.87 4.13 3.75
C LEU A 61 -0.15 5.27 3.00
N VAL A 62 -0.89 6.25 2.48
CA VAL A 62 -0.30 7.47 1.91
C VAL A 62 0.34 8.34 3.00
N SER A 63 -0.33 8.52 4.13
CA SER A 63 0.21 9.31 5.26
C SER A 63 1.45 8.70 5.90
N PHE A 64 1.58 7.37 5.85
CA PHE A 64 2.79 6.65 6.27
C PHE A 64 3.92 6.71 5.23
N GLY A 65 3.65 7.19 4.01
CA GLY A 65 4.63 7.22 2.93
C GLY A 65 4.87 5.86 2.26
N ILE A 66 3.95 4.90 2.44
CA ILE A 66 4.01 3.57 1.80
C ILE A 66 3.49 3.67 0.36
N LEU A 67 2.39 4.39 0.17
CA LEU A 67 1.76 4.61 -1.13
C LEU A 67 1.85 6.08 -1.55
N ARG A 68 1.94 6.30 -2.85
CA ARG A 68 1.69 7.61 -3.48
C ARG A 68 0.34 7.56 -4.18
N LYS A 69 -0.44 8.63 -4.07
CA LYS A 69 -1.65 8.80 -4.89
C LYS A 69 -1.24 9.45 -6.21
N GLU A 70 -1.40 8.73 -7.32
CA GLU A 70 -1.01 9.20 -8.66
C GLU A 70 -2.07 10.10 -9.30
N GLY A 71 -3.35 9.82 -9.02
CA GLY A 71 -4.42 10.63 -9.57
C GLY A 71 -5.80 9.99 -9.42
N THR A 72 -6.74 10.51 -10.20
CA THR A 72 -8.09 9.95 -10.34
C THR A 72 -8.43 9.76 -11.81
N SER A 73 -9.29 8.78 -12.13
CA SER A 73 -9.80 8.60 -13.50
C SER A 73 -10.45 9.87 -14.05
N ARG A 74 -10.61 9.98 -15.39
CA ARG A 74 -11.16 11.15 -16.11
C ARG A 74 -12.52 11.67 -15.61
N ALA A 75 -13.26 10.90 -14.78
CA ALA A 75 -14.52 11.31 -14.15
C ALA A 75 -14.44 11.37 -12.61
N GLY A 76 -13.24 11.35 -12.01
CA GLY A 76 -13.01 11.45 -10.56
C GLY A 76 -13.40 10.22 -9.73
N ARG A 77 -13.99 9.19 -10.34
CA ARG A 77 -14.64 8.09 -9.61
C ARG A 77 -13.69 7.08 -8.96
N ARG A 78 -12.41 7.05 -9.36
CA ARG A 78 -11.45 6.03 -8.90
C ARG A 78 -10.08 6.64 -8.70
N ALA A 79 -9.55 6.51 -7.48
CA ALA A 79 -8.19 6.90 -7.15
C ALA A 79 -7.20 5.77 -7.47
N TYR A 80 -6.07 6.16 -8.05
CA TYR A 80 -4.95 5.29 -8.39
C TYR A 80 -3.75 5.58 -7.48
N TYR A 81 -3.01 4.53 -7.18
CA TYR A 81 -1.90 4.55 -6.23
C TYR A 81 -0.71 3.76 -6.77
N SER A 82 0.50 4.17 -6.41
CA SER A 82 1.74 3.44 -6.65
C SER A 82 2.47 3.17 -5.33
N MET A 83 3.34 2.16 -5.31
CA MET A 83 4.26 1.92 -4.20
C MET A 83 5.43 2.91 -4.27
N VAL A 84 5.72 3.59 -3.17
CA VAL A 84 6.82 4.58 -3.13
C VAL A 84 8.19 3.92 -3.27
N ASN A 85 8.40 2.78 -2.60
CA ASN A 85 9.64 2.02 -2.63
C ASN A 85 9.30 0.53 -2.49
N LEU A 86 9.05 -0.12 -3.63
CA LEU A 86 8.52 -1.48 -3.69
C LEU A 86 9.43 -2.50 -2.99
N GLU A 87 10.74 -2.42 -3.24
CA GLU A 87 11.74 -3.31 -2.67
C GLU A 87 11.81 -3.21 -1.14
N GLY A 88 11.86 -2.00 -0.58
CA GLY A 88 11.92 -1.84 0.87
C GLY A 88 10.62 -2.23 1.57
N VAL A 89 9.46 -2.00 0.93
CA VAL A 89 8.17 -2.49 1.45
C VAL A 89 8.14 -4.01 1.49
N GLU A 90 8.58 -4.66 0.41
CA GLU A 90 8.69 -6.12 0.36
C GLU A 90 9.63 -6.66 1.42
N GLN A 91 10.82 -6.08 1.56
CA GLN A 91 11.79 -6.49 2.56
C GLN A 91 11.20 -6.42 3.96
N ALA A 92 10.55 -5.29 4.32
CA ALA A 92 9.96 -5.13 5.64
C ALA A 92 8.83 -6.12 5.91
N LEU A 93 7.96 -6.38 4.93
CA LEU A 93 6.90 -7.39 5.06
C LEU A 93 7.49 -8.78 5.28
N ASN A 94 8.48 -9.18 4.48
CA ASN A 94 9.13 -10.49 4.61
C ASN A 94 9.81 -10.70 5.97
N GLU A 95 10.33 -9.65 6.60
CA GLU A 95 10.89 -9.73 7.96
C GLU A 95 9.82 -9.83 9.05
N LEU A 96 8.65 -9.21 8.85
CA LEU A 96 7.57 -9.15 9.83
C LEU A 96 6.64 -10.38 9.80
N THR A 97 6.63 -11.12 8.69
CA THR A 97 5.78 -12.32 8.51
C THR A 97 6.54 -13.64 8.66
N LYS A 98 7.79 -13.60 9.13
CA LYS A 98 8.53 -14.78 9.60
C LYS A 98 8.13 -15.11 11.03
#